data_AF-A0A9D2AY67-F1
#
_entry.id   AF-A0A9D2AY67-F1
#
_cell.length_a   1.000
_cell.length_b   1.000
_cell.length_c   1.000
_cell.angle_alpha   90.00
_cell.angle_beta   90.00
_cell.angle_gamma   90.00
#
_symmetry.space_group_name_H-M   'P 1'
#
loop_
_entity.id
_entity.type
_entity.pdbx_description
1 polymer ?
#
loop_
_entity_poly.entity_id
_entity_poly.type
_entity_poly.pdbx_seq_one_letter_code
_entity_poly.pdbx_strand_id
1 'polypeptide(L)'
;MGDFDKKGREEVYSQRVRAGKRTYFFDVKATRSDDYYVTITESKRKFEDGQFIKHKIFLYKEDFEKFSEGLLDVIEYIKENQEVVEKRYEPNRHGDGDGQSEATENISTDNDLSY
;
A
#
# COMPACT_ATOMS: atom_id res chain seq x y z
N MET A 1 -21.58 13.26 -14.64
CA MET A 1 -21.24 13.46 -13.21
C MET A 1 -20.94 12.08 -12.63
N GLY A 2 -19.68 11.70 -12.42
CA GLY A 2 -19.37 10.33 -11.97
C GLY A 2 -17.89 10.09 -11.64
N ASP A 3 -17.63 9.88 -10.35
CA ASP A 3 -16.58 9.03 -9.78
C ASP A 3 -15.09 9.36 -9.98
N PHE A 4 -14.70 10.61 -10.18
CA PHE A 4 -13.29 11.04 -9.97
C PHE A 4 -13.02 11.71 -8.62
N ASP A 5 -14.04 12.24 -7.93
CA ASP A 5 -13.88 12.94 -6.64
C ASP A 5 -13.81 12.03 -5.39
N LYS A 6 -13.95 10.70 -5.54
CA LYS A 6 -13.75 9.75 -4.43
C LYS A 6 -12.32 9.22 -4.32
N LYS A 7 -11.41 9.60 -5.22
CA LYS A 7 -10.02 9.10 -5.26
C LYS A 7 -9.13 9.63 -4.14
N GLY A 8 -9.61 10.61 -3.37
CA GLY A 8 -8.82 11.29 -2.33
C GLY A 8 -9.62 11.65 -1.09
N ARG A 9 -10.52 10.77 -0.59
CA ARG A 9 -10.94 10.88 0.82
C ARG A 9 -9.80 10.38 1.72
N GLU A 10 -8.78 11.23 1.66
CA GLU A 10 -7.55 11.42 2.41
C GLU A 10 -6.94 10.16 2.99
N GLU A 11 -6.20 9.45 2.13
CA GLU A 11 -5.03 8.72 2.58
C GLU A 11 -4.06 9.74 3.17
N VAL A 12 -4.09 9.87 4.50
CA VAL A 12 -3.32 10.85 5.28
C VAL A 12 -1.83 10.48 5.28
N TYR A 13 -1.56 9.18 5.32
CA TYR A 13 -0.22 8.62 5.32
C TYR A 13 -0.28 7.21 4.73
N SER A 14 0.77 6.80 4.02
CA SER A 14 0.92 5.41 3.59
C SER A 14 2.36 4.96 3.67
N GLN A 15 2.54 3.74 4.16
CA GLN A 15 3.83 3.07 4.21
C GLN A 15 3.76 1.72 3.51
N ARG A 16 4.65 1.55 2.52
CA ARG A 16 4.79 0.30 1.75
C ARG A 16 6.01 -0.48 2.22
N VAL A 17 5.82 -1.75 2.57
CA VAL A 17 6.89 -2.66 2.98
C VAL A 17 6.94 -3.87 2.03
N ARG A 18 8.04 -4.03 1.29
CA ARG A 18 8.26 -5.19 0.42
C ARG A 18 8.96 -6.31 1.21
N ALA A 19 8.43 -7.52 1.12
CA ALA A 19 8.95 -8.71 1.78
C ALA A 19 8.89 -9.92 0.82
N GLY A 20 9.84 -9.99 -0.10
CA GLY A 20 9.87 -11.04 -1.14
C GLY A 20 8.61 -11.02 -2.01
N LYS A 21 7.79 -12.09 -1.94
CA LYS A 21 6.55 -12.23 -2.73
C LYS A 21 5.35 -11.49 -2.14
N ARG A 22 5.51 -10.90 -0.95
CA ARG A 22 4.50 -10.13 -0.25
C ARG A 22 4.84 -8.66 -0.28
N THR A 23 3.83 -7.82 -0.42
CA THR A 23 3.93 -6.38 -0.16
C THR A 23 2.87 -6.03 0.86
N TYR A 24 3.28 -5.41 1.95
CA TYR A 24 2.39 -4.86 2.97
C TYR A 24 2.19 -3.37 2.71
N PHE A 25 0.95 -2.91 2.85
CA PHE A 25 0.56 -1.51 2.79
C PHE A 25 -0.09 -1.14 4.12
N PHE A 26 0.42 -0.11 4.77
CA PHE A 26 -0.11 0.45 6.00
C PHE A 26 -0.60 1.86 5.69
N ASP A 27 -1.91 2.01 5.48
CA ASP A 27 -2.53 3.27 5.07
C ASP A 27 -3.30 3.86 6.25
N VAL A 28 -3.07 5.14 6.57
CA VAL A 28 -3.88 5.92 7.51
C VAL A 28 -4.93 6.68 6.72
N LYS A 29 -6.19 6.55 7.12
CA LYS A 29 -7.32 7.19 6.44
C LYS A 29 -8.21 7.90 7.45
N ALA A 30 -8.83 8.99 7.02
CA ALA A 30 -9.84 9.70 7.79
C ALA A 30 -11.25 9.16 7.50
N THR A 31 -12.08 9.07 8.53
CA THR A 31 -13.53 8.89 8.38
C THR A 31 -14.19 10.22 7.99
N ARG A 32 -15.52 10.24 7.83
CA ARG A 32 -16.26 11.49 7.59
C ARG A 32 -16.26 12.44 8.80
N SER A 33 -15.91 11.93 9.98
CA SER A 33 -15.85 12.68 11.24
C SER A 33 -14.42 13.07 11.61
N ASP A 34 -13.49 13.02 10.65
CA ASP A 34 -12.04 13.26 10.82
C ASP A 34 -11.32 12.32 11.80
N ASP A 35 -11.97 11.23 12.23
CA ASP A 35 -11.31 10.17 12.98
C ASP A 35 -10.40 9.32 12.09
N TYR A 36 -9.18 9.04 12.56
CA TYR A 36 -8.23 8.20 11.83
C TYR A 36 -8.41 6.71 12.13
N TYR A 37 -8.22 5.90 11.08
CA TYR A 37 -8.13 4.45 11.17
C TYR A 37 -7.04 3.93 10.23
N VAL A 38 -6.53 2.73 10.50
CA VAL A 38 -5.48 2.08 9.71
C VAL A 38 -6.10 1.00 8.82
N THR A 39 -5.70 0.98 7.56
CA THR A 39 -5.91 -0.15 6.66
C THR A 39 -4.58 -0.88 6.47
N ILE A 40 -4.51 -2.14 6.90
CA ILE A 40 -3.36 -3.01 6.68
C ILE A 40 -3.71 -3.95 5.53
N THR A 41 -2.95 -3.90 4.44
CA THR A 41 -3.15 -4.80 3.28
C THR A 41 -1.91 -5.63 3.02
N GLU A 42 -2.04 -6.97 3.06
CA GLU A 42 -1.05 -7.89 2.47
C GLU A 42 -1.45 -8.15 1.02
N SER A 43 -0.57 -7.85 0.06
CA SER A 43 -0.66 -8.30 -1.33
C SER A 43 0.35 -9.41 -1.58
N LYS A 44 -0.11 -10.61 -1.90
CA LYS A 44 0.73 -11.79 -2.17
C LYS A 44 0.60 -12.20 -3.64
N ARG A 45 1.72 -12.30 -4.34
CA ARG A 45 1.77 -12.80 -5.72
C ARG A 45 1.56 -14.33 -5.74
N LYS A 46 0.55 -14.82 -6.47
CA LYS A 46 0.38 -16.26 -6.75
C LYS A 46 1.45 -16.75 -7.72
N PHE A 47 1.79 -18.03 -7.62
CA PHE A 47 2.85 -18.65 -8.41
C PHE A 47 2.44 -18.94 -9.85
N GLU A 48 1.16 -19.26 -10.09
CA GLU A 48 0.73 -19.83 -11.36
C GLU A 48 0.36 -18.76 -12.41
N ASP A 49 -0.35 -17.69 -12.02
CA ASP A 49 -0.98 -16.79 -13.01
C ASP A 49 -0.60 -15.30 -12.87
N GLY A 50 0.41 -14.97 -12.04
CA GLY A 50 0.75 -13.57 -11.75
C GLY A 50 -0.32 -12.79 -10.97
N GLN A 51 -1.45 -13.41 -10.64
CA GLN A 51 -2.54 -12.83 -9.87
C GLN A 51 -2.09 -12.47 -8.45
N PHE A 52 -2.54 -11.32 -7.94
CA PHE A 52 -2.31 -10.89 -6.57
C PHE A 52 -3.52 -11.20 -5.70
N ILE A 53 -3.31 -11.88 -4.57
CA ILE A 53 -4.31 -12.01 -3.52
C ILE A 53 -4.09 -10.89 -2.50
N LYS A 54 -5.16 -10.18 -2.14
CA LYS A 54 -5.12 -9.14 -1.12
C LYS A 54 -5.86 -9.60 0.13
N HIS A 55 -5.19 -9.57 1.27
CA HIS A 55 -5.82 -9.66 2.59
C HIS A 55 -5.84 -8.27 3.20
N LYS A 56 -6.99 -7.83 3.69
CA LYS A 56 -7.18 -6.48 4.23
C LYS A 56 -7.76 -6.54 5.62
N ILE A 57 -7.17 -5.76 6.52
CA ILE A 57 -7.61 -5.55 7.88
C ILE A 57 -7.88 -4.06 8.06
N PHE A 58 -8.99 -3.72 8.71
CA PHE A 58 -9.29 -2.38 9.19
C PHE A 58 -9.09 -2.37 10.70
N LEU A 59 -8.32 -1.40 11.18
CA LEU A 59 -8.04 -1.23 12.59
C LEU A 59 -8.46 0.19 12.99
N TYR A 60 -9.35 0.29 13.98
CA TYR A 60 -9.88 1.56 14.47
C TYR A 60 -9.14 1.99 15.74
N LYS A 61 -9.21 3.29 16.05
CA LYS A 61 -8.43 3.96 17.11
C LYS A 61 -8.60 3.31 18.48
N GLU A 62 -9.78 2.81 18.79
CA GLU A 62 -10.13 2.13 20.04
C GLU A 62 -9.38 0.82 20.27
N ASP A 63 -8.88 0.20 19.19
CA ASP A 63 -8.23 -1.10 19.22
C ASP A 63 -6.70 -1.01 19.06
N PHE A 64 -6.14 0.19 18.83
CA PHE A 64 -4.72 0.37 18.49
C PHE A 64 -3.78 -0.22 19.54
N GLU A 65 -4.00 0.12 20.81
CA GLU A 65 -3.15 -0.30 21.92
C GLU A 65 -3.12 -1.84 22.02
N LYS A 66 -4.28 -2.45 22.26
CA LYS A 66 -4.41 -3.91 22.42
C LYS A 66 -3.93 -4.70 21.20
N PHE A 67 -4.21 -4.22 19.99
CA PHE A 67 -3.76 -4.88 18.77
C PHE A 67 -2.24 -4.79 18.61
N SER A 68 -1.66 -3.61 18.87
CA SER A 68 -0.22 -3.39 18.73
C SER A 68 0.59 -4.19 19.76
N GLU A 69 0.15 -4.22 21.02
CA GLU A 69 0.75 -5.03 22.08
C GLU A 69 0.70 -6.51 21.73
N GLY A 70 -0.48 -7.05 21.43
CA GLY A 70 -0.62 -8.46 21.10
C GLY A 70 0.18 -8.87 19.85
N LEU A 71 0.34 -7.99 18.88
CA LEU A 71 1.19 -8.23 17.71
C LEU A 71 2.68 -8.25 18.08
N LEU A 72 3.14 -7.29 18.89
CA LEU A 72 4.53 -7.21 19.33
C LEU A 72 4.91 -8.41 20.21
N ASP A 73 4.07 -8.77 21.17
CA ASP A 73 4.29 -9.90 22.08
C ASP A 73 4.48 -11.21 21.31
N VAL A 74 3.63 -11.47 20.30
CA VAL A 74 3.74 -12.69 19.48
C VAL A 74 5.01 -12.66 18.62
N ILE A 75 5.40 -11.50 18.10
CA ILE A 75 6.65 -11.35 17.34
C ILE A 75 7.87 -11.60 18.24
N GLU A 76 7.87 -11.03 19.44
CA GLU A 76 8.95 -11.20 20.42
C GLU A 76 9.08 -12.66 20.85
N TYR A 77 7.97 -13.31 21.19
CA TYR A 77 7.94 -14.74 21.49
C TYR A 77 8.60 -15.58 20.38
N ILE A 78 8.31 -15.30 19.11
CA ILE A 78 8.95 -16.02 17.99
C ILE A 78 10.46 -15.73 17.93
N LYS A 79 10.88 -14.48 18.15
CA LYS A 79 12.30 -14.10 18.15
C LYS A 79 13.11 -14.78 19.24
N GLU A 80 12.50 -15.00 20.41
CA GLU A 80 13.15 -15.68 21.53
C GLU A 80 13.21 -17.20 21.35
N ASN A 81 12.24 -17.78 20.65
CA ASN A 81 12.07 -19.24 20.55
C ASN A 81 12.53 -19.84 19.21
N GLN A 82 12.78 -19.03 18.18
CA GLN A 82 13.22 -19.48 16.86
C GLN A 82 14.28 -18.55 16.28
N GLU A 83 15.21 -19.11 15.49
CA GLU A 83 16.19 -18.30 14.76
C GLU A 83 15.48 -17.52 13.65
N VAL A 84 15.34 -16.20 13.85
CA VAL A 84 14.69 -15.32 12.87
C VAL A 84 15.76 -14.70 11.97
N VAL A 85 15.84 -15.17 10.72
CA VAL A 85 16.66 -14.53 9.69
C VAL A 85 15.90 -13.36 9.08
N GLU A 86 16.16 -12.15 9.58
CA GLU A 86 15.63 -10.91 9.00
C GLU A 86 16.31 -10.63 7.65
N LYS A 87 15.70 -11.07 6.55
CA LYS A 87 16.12 -10.68 5.20
C LYS A 87 15.78 -9.21 4.99
N ARG A 88 16.79 -8.35 5.01
CA ARG A 88 16.67 -6.96 4.55
C ARG A 88 16.46 -6.98 3.04
N TYR A 89 15.23 -6.70 2.61
CA TYR A 89 14.92 -6.56 1.19
C TYR A 89 15.33 -5.15 0.76
N GLU A 90 16.52 -5.02 0.17
CA GLU A 90 16.88 -3.77 -0.49
C GLU A 90 15.92 -3.50 -1.66
N PRO A 91 15.45 -2.24 -1.82
CA PRO A 91 14.61 -1.89 -2.94
C PRO A 91 15.43 -1.93 -4.23
N ASN A 92 15.44 -3.07 -4.92
CA ASN A 92 16.02 -3.18 -6.25
C ASN A 92 15.33 -2.14 -7.16
N ARG A 93 16.08 -1.12 -7.60
CA ARG A 93 15.60 -0.06 -8.50
C ARG A 93 15.54 -0.48 -9.97
N HIS A 94 15.72 -1.76 -10.30
CA HIS A 94 15.65 -2.25 -11.67
C HIS A 94 14.84 -3.55 -11.77
N GLY A 95 13.84 -3.53 -12.67
CA GLY A 95 13.16 -4.75 -13.12
C GLY A 95 11.64 -4.66 -13.38
N ASP A 96 11.03 -3.48 -13.52
CA ASP A 96 9.70 -3.37 -14.16
C ASP A 96 9.91 -3.06 -15.65
N GLY A 97 10.37 -4.06 -16.39
CA GLY A 97 10.22 -4.10 -17.84
C GLY A 97 9.00 -4.96 -18.12
N ASP A 98 7.92 -4.33 -18.58
CA ASP A 98 7.02 -4.82 -19.62
C ASP A 98 5.92 -3.76 -19.81
N GLY A 99 6.09 -2.96 -20.87
CA GLY A 99 5.16 -1.93 -21.25
C GLY A 99 3.98 -2.47 -22.04
N GLN A 100 2.85 -1.78 -21.93
CA GLN A 100 2.02 -1.52 -23.09
C GLN A 100 1.35 -0.16 -22.95
N SER A 101 1.54 0.61 -24.01
CA SER A 101 1.06 1.93 -24.31
C SER A 101 -0.47 2.00 -24.44
N GLU A 102 -1.09 2.99 -23.81
CA GLU A 102 -2.29 3.62 -24.36
C GLU A 102 -1.96 5.08 -24.67
N ALA A 103 -1.99 5.37 -25.97
CA ALA A 103 -1.85 6.70 -26.52
C ALA A 103 -3.04 7.56 -26.10
N THR A 104 -2.78 8.74 -25.54
CA THR A 104 -3.74 9.84 -25.52
C THR A 104 -3.16 10.98 -26.35
N GLU A 105 -3.68 11.12 -27.57
CA GLU A 105 -3.55 12.32 -28.37
C GLU A 105 -4.09 13.51 -27.56
N ASN A 106 -3.21 14.40 -27.12
CA ASN A 106 -3.62 15.70 -26.61
C ASN A 106 -3.60 16.70 -27.76
N ILE A 107 -4.80 17.14 -28.12
CA ILE A 107 -5.10 18.29 -28.97
C ILE A 107 -4.34 19.51 -28.43
N SER A 108 -3.41 20.03 -29.22
CA SER A 108 -2.78 21.33 -29.02
C SER A 108 -3.80 22.44 -29.30
N THR A 109 -4.25 23.14 -28.25
CA THR A 109 -4.82 24.48 -28.41
C THR A 109 -3.70 25.45 -28.73
N ASP A 110 -3.72 25.98 -29.94
CA ASP A 110 -2.97 27.17 -30.35
C ASP A 110 -3.16 28.29 -29.32
N ASN A 111 -2.06 28.73 -28.74
CA ASN A 111 -1.98 30.02 -28.05
C ASN A 111 -1.04 30.89 -28.88
N ASP A 112 -1.59 31.48 -29.94
CA ASP A 112 -0.93 32.43 -30.81
C ASP A 112 -0.88 33.81 -30.14
N LEU A 113 0.31 34.18 -29.65
CA LEU A 113 0.73 35.55 -29.41
C LEU A 113 2.24 35.65 -29.65
N SER A 114 2.66 36.12 -30.84
CA SER A 114 3.68 37.18 -30.95
C SER A 114 3.92 37.68 -32.38
N TYR A 115 3.76 39.00 -32.52
CA TYR A 115 4.28 39.98 -33.49
C TYR A 115 4.08 39.76 -35.00
#